data_AF-A0A9D7LQD8-F1
#
_entry.id   AF-A0A9D7LQD8-F1
#
_cell.length_a   1.000
_cell.length_b   1.000
_cell.length_c   1.000
_cell.angle_alpha   90.00
_cell.angle_beta   90.00
_cell.angle_gamma   90.00
#
_symmetry.space_group_name_H-M   'P 1'
#
loop_
_entity.id
_entity.type
_entity.pdbx_description
1 polymer ?
#
loop_
_entity_poly.entity_id
_entity_poly.type
_entity_poly.pdbx_seq_one_letter_code
_entity_poly.pdbx_strand_id
1 'polypeptide(L)'
;MLILAIALAVAACAEDPKRFATVEAFRDTKRIETQLQRGVSTKEDVKRMLGEPTGSGAVFMASVQQRPQEMWFYQDIELKDIKGSKGVLNVSFRQQILVVILRDGTFDGFMWFSNEEAATGWVKDSLQGKVGR
;
A
#
# COMPACT_ATOMS: atom_id res chain seq x y z
N MET A 1 -45.47 -31.07 7.70
CA MET A 1 -44.83 -30.51 6.49
C MET A 1 -45.63 -29.27 6.13
N LEU A 2 -45.13 -28.04 6.03
CA LEU A 2 -43.84 -27.56 5.56
C LEU A 2 -43.56 -26.24 6.32
N ILE A 3 -42.46 -26.20 7.05
CA ILE A 3 -42.03 -25.05 7.88
C ILE A 3 -41.07 -24.19 7.05
N LEU A 4 -41.36 -22.88 7.06
CA LEU A 4 -40.43 -21.76 6.98
C LEU A 4 -39.66 -21.57 5.66
N ALA A 5 -40.28 -20.75 4.81
CA ALA A 5 -39.63 -20.11 3.68
C ALA A 5 -38.80 -18.90 4.17
N ILE A 6 -37.64 -18.72 3.53
CA ILE A 6 -36.89 -17.46 3.37
C ILE A 6 -36.15 -16.97 4.62
N ALA A 7 -34.98 -17.57 4.85
CA ALA A 7 -33.85 -16.89 5.46
C ALA A 7 -32.61 -17.16 4.58
N LEU A 8 -31.71 -16.18 4.47
CA LEU A 8 -30.45 -16.18 3.69
C LEU A 8 -30.53 -15.59 2.28
N ALA A 9 -30.85 -14.30 2.19
CA ALA A 9 -30.38 -13.46 1.09
C ALA A 9 -29.95 -12.10 1.66
N VAL A 10 -28.90 -12.10 2.49
CA VAL A 10 -28.30 -10.85 2.99
C VAL A 10 -26.79 -10.93 2.85
N ALA A 11 -26.26 -9.96 2.09
CA ALA A 11 -24.89 -9.46 2.09
C ALA A 11 -23.78 -10.42 1.64
N ALA A 12 -23.70 -10.64 0.33
CA ALA A 12 -22.41 -10.85 -0.33
C ALA A 12 -22.12 -9.68 -1.28
N CYS A 13 -22.24 -8.45 -0.78
CA CYS A 13 -21.45 -7.35 -1.30
C CYS A 13 -20.03 -7.58 -0.75
N ALA A 14 -19.29 -8.49 -1.37
CA ALA A 14 -17.86 -8.49 -1.24
C ALA A 14 -17.40 -7.16 -1.86
N GLU A 15 -17.15 -6.18 -1.02
CA GLU A 15 -16.39 -5.01 -1.44
C GLU A 15 -15.08 -5.56 -1.99
N ASP A 16 -14.90 -5.49 -3.31
CA ASP A 16 -13.61 -5.76 -3.92
C ASP A 16 -12.57 -4.95 -3.14
N PRO A 17 -11.47 -5.57 -2.69
CA PRO A 17 -10.44 -4.84 -1.97
C PRO A 17 -10.01 -3.70 -2.88
N LYS A 18 -10.34 -2.46 -2.48
CA LYS A 18 -9.98 -1.24 -3.21
C LYS A 18 -8.48 -1.32 -3.47
N ARG A 19 -8.11 -1.61 -4.72
CA ARG A 19 -6.71 -1.56 -5.16
C ARG A 19 -6.32 -0.09 -5.17
N PHE A 20 -5.70 0.35 -4.09
CA PHE A 20 -5.06 1.65 -4.03
C PHE A 20 -3.75 1.54 -4.82
N ALA A 21 -3.68 2.28 -5.92
CA ALA A 21 -2.68 2.20 -6.99
C ALA A 21 -2.74 0.93 -7.84
N THR A 22 -2.66 1.11 -9.16
CA THR A 22 -2.48 -0.01 -10.09
C THR A 22 -1.04 -0.51 -10.00
N VAL A 23 -0.87 -1.83 -10.06
CA VAL A 23 0.41 -2.56 -10.06
C VAL A 23 1.46 -1.97 -11.02
N GLU A 24 1.02 -1.29 -12.08
CA GLU A 24 1.84 -0.67 -13.11
C GLU A 24 2.27 0.78 -12.78
N ALA A 25 1.59 1.47 -11.85
CA ALA A 25 1.82 2.89 -11.59
C ALA A 25 3.23 3.19 -11.04
N PHE A 26 3.87 2.23 -10.38
CA PHE A 26 5.20 2.42 -9.79
C PHE A 26 6.35 1.86 -10.61
N ARG A 27 6.06 1.00 -11.61
CA ARG A 27 7.11 0.39 -12.44
C ARG A 27 7.73 1.36 -13.44
N ASP A 28 7.03 2.44 -13.76
CA ASP A 28 7.51 3.48 -14.67
C ASP A 28 7.77 4.81 -13.94
N THR A 29 8.83 4.84 -13.13
CA THR A 29 9.26 6.08 -12.46
C THR A 29 9.63 7.18 -13.46
N LYS A 30 9.99 6.84 -14.70
CA LYS A 30 10.26 7.84 -15.75
C LYS A 30 9.01 8.65 -16.08
N ARG A 31 7.83 8.03 -16.03
CA ARG A 31 6.58 8.77 -16.19
C ARG A 31 6.41 9.82 -15.09
N ILE A 32 6.82 9.51 -13.86
CA ILE A 32 6.76 10.47 -12.74
C ILE A 32 7.74 11.62 -12.99
N GLU A 33 8.98 11.31 -13.35
CA GLU A 33 10.04 12.29 -13.64
C GLU A 33 9.70 13.22 -14.81
N THR A 34 8.93 12.72 -15.79
CA THR A 34 8.58 13.49 -17.00
C THR A 34 7.29 14.28 -16.87
N GLN A 35 6.29 13.79 -16.11
CA GLN A 35 4.98 14.41 -16.02
C GLN A 35 4.82 15.29 -14.77
N LEU A 36 5.53 15.02 -13.68
CA LEU A 36 5.51 15.85 -12.48
C LEU A 36 6.73 16.76 -12.41
N GLN A 37 6.47 18.07 -12.39
CA GLN A 37 7.50 19.10 -12.33
C GLN A 37 7.66 19.62 -10.91
N ARG A 38 8.91 19.60 -10.42
CA ARG A 38 9.26 20.06 -9.09
C ARG A 38 8.87 21.54 -8.89
N GLY A 39 8.18 21.83 -7.79
CA GLY A 39 7.71 23.17 -7.42
C GLY A 39 6.58 23.72 -8.29
N VAL A 40 6.07 22.94 -9.25
CA VAL A 40 5.04 23.37 -10.21
C VAL A 40 3.83 22.47 -10.12
N SER A 41 4.01 21.15 -10.18
CA SER A 41 2.89 20.21 -10.13
C SER A 41 2.19 20.25 -8.78
N THR A 42 0.86 20.36 -8.83
CA THR A 42 0.01 20.45 -7.64
C THR A 42 -0.30 19.07 -7.06
N LYS A 43 -0.85 19.06 -5.85
CA LYS A 43 -1.42 17.84 -5.23
C LYS A 43 -2.45 17.17 -6.13
N GLU A 44 -3.27 17.94 -6.82
CA GLU A 44 -4.30 17.46 -7.74
C GLU A 44 -3.67 16.83 -8.99
N ASP A 45 -2.55 17.35 -9.48
CA ASP A 45 -1.80 16.74 -10.59
C ASP A 45 -1.20 15.40 -10.19
N VAL A 46 -0.62 15.33 -8.98
CA VAL A 46 -0.12 14.07 -8.39
C VAL A 46 -1.25 13.05 -8.30
N LYS A 47 -2.43 13.44 -7.78
CA LYS A 47 -3.60 12.55 -7.67
C LYS A 47 -4.15 12.12 -9.02
N ARG A 48 -4.18 13.02 -10.00
CA ARG A 48 -4.62 12.69 -11.36
C ARG A 48 -3.73 11.65 -12.01
N MET A 49 -2.43 11.70 -11.72
CA MET A 49 -1.46 10.77 -12.26
C MET A 49 -1.45 9.43 -11.52
N LEU A 50 -1.41 9.45 -10.19
CA LEU A 50 -1.14 8.27 -9.35
C LEU A 50 -2.39 7.70 -8.65
N GLY A 51 -3.51 8.42 -8.71
CA GLY A 51 -4.69 8.16 -7.89
C GLY A 51 -4.57 8.74 -6.49
N GLU A 52 -5.51 8.36 -5.63
CA GLU A 52 -5.46 8.72 -4.21
C GLU A 52 -4.32 7.99 -3.50
N PRO A 53 -3.58 8.66 -2.61
CA PRO A 53 -2.54 8.01 -1.84
C PRO A 53 -3.15 6.97 -0.89
N THR A 54 -2.42 5.88 -0.65
CA THR A 54 -2.76 4.90 0.39
C THR A 54 -2.79 5.56 1.77
N GLY A 55 -1.99 6.62 1.95
CA GLY A 55 -2.15 7.55 3.06
C GLY A 55 -1.12 8.67 3.06
N SER A 56 -1.10 9.45 4.14
CA SER A 56 -0.27 10.65 4.28
C SER A 56 0.36 10.78 5.65
N GLY A 57 1.47 11.51 5.73
CA GLY A 57 2.14 11.89 6.97
C GLY A 57 2.96 13.16 6.78
N ALA A 58 3.74 13.51 7.79
CA ALA A 58 4.70 14.60 7.71
C ALA A 58 6.01 14.19 8.39
N VAL A 59 7.14 14.59 7.82
CA VAL A 59 8.45 14.45 8.47
C VAL A 59 8.97 15.83 8.81
N PHE A 60 9.54 15.98 10.00
CA PHE A 60 10.24 17.19 10.37
C PHE A 60 11.63 16.84 10.85
N MET A 61 12.64 17.25 10.08
CA MET A 61 14.04 17.13 10.45
C MET A 61 14.58 18.53 10.73
N ALA A 62 14.61 18.92 12.01
CA ALA A 62 14.92 20.28 12.45
C ALA A 62 16.28 20.83 11.95
N SER A 63 17.25 19.95 11.66
CA SER A 63 18.59 20.33 11.17
C SER A 63 18.65 20.63 9.66
N VAL A 64 17.63 20.25 8.89
CA VAL A 64 17.62 20.36 7.41
C VAL A 64 16.36 21.06 6.88
N GLN A 65 15.32 21.19 7.70
CA GLN A 65 14.03 21.75 7.30
C GLN A 65 13.58 22.79 8.32
N GLN A 66 12.98 23.89 7.83
CA GLN A 66 12.36 24.90 8.68
C GLN A 66 10.92 24.58 9.06
N ARG A 67 10.26 23.67 8.33
CA ARG A 67 8.86 23.26 8.55
C ARG A 67 8.70 21.78 8.26
N PRO A 68 7.71 21.09 8.87
CA PRO A 68 7.36 19.73 8.51
C PRO A 68 7.07 19.63 7.00
N GLN A 69 7.62 18.61 6.36
CA GLN A 69 7.40 18.31 4.97
C GLN A 69 6.29 17.26 4.84
N GLU A 70 5.25 17.59 4.08
CA GLU A 70 4.15 16.68 3.80
C GLU A 70 4.64 15.53 2.92
N MET A 71 4.21 14.31 3.24
CA MET A 71 4.53 13.11 2.49
C MET A 71 3.28 12.30 2.23
N TRP A 72 3.15 11.81 1.02
CA TRP A 72 2.12 10.85 0.64
C TRP A 72 2.77 9.51 0.34
N PHE A 73 2.14 8.43 0.76
CA PHE A 73 2.59 7.08 0.47
C PHE A 73 1.56 6.34 -0.37
N TYR A 74 2.07 5.66 -1.38
CA TYR A 74 1.33 4.75 -2.23
C TYR A 74 1.96 3.37 -2.09
N GLN A 75 1.14 2.36 -1.86
CA GLN A 75 1.61 0.99 -1.59
C GLN A 75 0.89 -0.01 -2.50
N ASP A 76 1.65 -0.86 -3.16
CA ASP A 76 1.16 -2.05 -3.86
C ASP A 76 1.78 -3.27 -3.17
N ILE A 77 0.92 -4.08 -2.56
CA ILE A 77 1.29 -5.31 -1.87
C ILE A 77 0.55 -6.45 -2.56
N GLU A 78 1.32 -7.38 -3.09
CA GLU A 78 0.81 -8.54 -3.81
C GLU A 78 1.33 -9.80 -3.13
N LEU A 79 0.41 -10.63 -2.66
CA LEU A 79 0.74 -11.97 -2.19
C LEU A 79 1.07 -12.85 -3.40
N LYS A 80 2.31 -13.36 -3.47
CA LYS A 80 2.75 -14.25 -4.56
C LYS A 80 2.48 -15.71 -4.24
N ASP A 81 2.78 -16.14 -3.02
CA ASP A 81 2.70 -17.55 -2.64
C ASP A 81 2.59 -17.72 -1.12
N ILE A 82 1.95 -18.82 -0.71
CA ILE A 82 1.87 -19.26 0.68
C ILE A 82 2.19 -20.75 0.71
N LYS A 83 3.26 -21.13 1.41
CA LYS A 83 3.62 -22.54 1.64
C LYS A 83 3.65 -22.86 3.12
N GLY A 84 2.93 -23.89 3.54
CA GLY A 84 2.99 -24.43 4.89
C GLY A 84 3.91 -25.65 4.96
N SER A 85 4.84 -25.70 5.92
CA SER A 85 5.55 -26.94 6.26
C SER A 85 5.94 -26.96 7.74
N LYS A 86 5.71 -28.09 8.44
CA LYS A 86 6.15 -28.33 9.82
C LYS A 86 5.87 -27.17 10.81
N GLY A 87 4.65 -26.60 10.78
CA GLY A 87 4.24 -25.51 11.67
C GLY A 87 4.87 -24.14 11.35
N VAL A 88 5.44 -23.99 10.15
CA VAL A 88 5.94 -22.72 9.62
C VAL A 88 5.12 -22.35 8.40
N LEU A 89 4.64 -21.11 8.37
CA LEU A 89 3.99 -20.50 7.21
C LEU A 89 5.01 -19.59 6.50
N ASN A 90 5.37 -19.98 5.29
CA ASN A 90 6.20 -19.17 4.40
C ASN A 90 5.30 -18.36 3.50
N VAL A 91 5.40 -17.04 3.61
CA VAL A 91 4.61 -16.10 2.83
C VAL A 91 5.57 -15.33 1.92
N SER A 92 5.35 -15.42 0.62
CA SER A 92 6.06 -14.61 -0.37
C SER A 92 5.13 -13.51 -0.86
N PHE A 93 5.58 -12.27 -0.80
CA PHE A 93 4.84 -11.12 -1.28
C PHE A 93 5.76 -10.13 -1.98
N ARG A 94 5.25 -9.52 -3.07
CA ARG A 94 5.82 -8.30 -3.64
C ARG A 94 5.28 -7.12 -2.85
N GLN A 95 6.14 -6.18 -2.55
CA GLN A 95 5.81 -4.90 -1.95
C GLN A 95 6.55 -3.82 -2.74
N GLN A 96 5.79 -2.81 -3.15
CA GLN A 96 6.28 -1.59 -3.74
C GLN A 96 5.74 -0.42 -2.94
N ILE A 97 6.62 0.52 -2.60
CA ILE A 97 6.26 1.74 -1.88
C ILE A 97 6.77 2.91 -2.69
N LEU A 98 5.88 3.83 -3.03
CA LEU A 98 6.21 5.14 -3.56
C LEU A 98 5.90 6.19 -2.51
N VAL A 99 6.91 6.97 -2.13
CA VAL A 99 6.76 8.13 -1.25
C VAL A 99 6.87 9.38 -2.10
N VAL A 100 5.79 10.17 -2.16
CA VAL A 100 5.78 11.48 -2.81
C VAL A 100 5.98 12.54 -1.74
N ILE A 101 6.89 13.45 -2.00
CA ILE A 101 7.26 14.54 -1.10
C ILE A 101 6.63 15.82 -1.62
N LEU A 102 5.88 16.51 -0.75
CA LEU A 102 5.18 17.74 -1.06
C LEU A 102 5.78 18.90 -0.24
N ARG A 103 5.99 20.04 -0.90
CA ARG A 103 6.46 21.28 -0.26
C ARG A 103 5.55 22.43 -0.67
N ASP A 104 5.01 23.11 0.33
CA ASP A 104 4.11 24.25 0.15
C ASP A 104 2.96 23.96 -0.83
N GLY A 105 2.42 22.72 -0.78
CA GLY A 105 1.31 22.26 -1.64
C GLY A 105 1.69 21.80 -3.05
N THR A 106 2.98 21.77 -3.38
CA THR A 106 3.50 21.34 -4.69
C THR A 106 4.41 20.13 -4.58
N PHE A 107 4.54 19.36 -5.67
CA PHE A 107 5.46 18.24 -5.79
C PHE A 107 6.92 18.70 -5.64
N ASP A 108 7.65 18.12 -4.68
CA ASP A 108 9.08 18.39 -4.46
C ASP A 108 9.98 17.25 -4.96
N GLY A 109 9.47 16.03 -4.94
CA GLY A 109 10.19 14.84 -5.42
C GLY A 109 9.51 13.54 -4.96
N PHE A 110 10.17 12.42 -5.22
CA PHE A 110 9.68 11.11 -4.80
C PHE A 110 10.83 10.14 -4.48
N MET A 111 10.49 9.09 -3.74
CA MET A 111 11.35 7.94 -3.50
C MET A 111 10.56 6.67 -3.80
N TRP A 112 11.18 5.72 -4.49
CA TRP A 112 10.56 4.45 -4.81
C TRP A 112 11.36 3.29 -4.25
N PHE A 113 10.66 2.32 -3.67
CA PHE A 113 11.22 1.12 -3.06
C PHE A 113 10.47 -0.10 -3.56
N SER A 114 11.21 -1.19 -3.84
CA SER A 114 10.62 -2.49 -4.13
C SER A 114 11.39 -3.62 -3.45
N ASN A 115 10.67 -4.65 -3.05
CA ASN A 115 11.25 -5.89 -2.53
C ASN A 115 11.33 -7.02 -3.58
N GLU A 116 11.05 -6.72 -4.86
CA GLU A 116 10.91 -7.72 -5.93
C GLU A 116 12.20 -8.54 -6.15
N GLU A 117 13.33 -8.06 -5.65
CA GLU A 117 14.64 -8.75 -5.66
C GLU A 117 15.07 -9.34 -4.29
N ALA A 118 14.30 -9.16 -3.20
CA ALA A 118 14.79 -9.42 -1.82
C ALA A 118 13.83 -10.13 -0.83
N ALA A 119 12.59 -10.48 -1.20
CA ALA A 119 11.58 -10.83 -0.18
C ALA A 119 11.33 -12.33 0.07
N THR A 120 11.76 -12.80 1.25
CA THR A 120 11.18 -13.97 1.95
C THR A 120 10.81 -13.59 3.38
N GLY A 121 9.55 -13.77 3.78
CA GLY A 121 9.09 -13.57 5.16
C GLY A 121 8.78 -14.89 5.88
N TRP A 122 9.05 -14.95 7.18
CA TRP A 122 8.79 -16.12 8.03
C TRP A 122 7.81 -15.75 9.14
N VAL A 123 6.69 -16.47 9.26
CA VAL A 123 5.78 -16.34 10.41
C VAL A 123 5.85 -17.63 11.23
N LYS A 124 6.17 -17.49 12.53
CA LYS A 124 6.16 -18.60 13.48
C LYS A 124 4.77 -18.70 14.10
N ASP A 125 4.15 -19.87 14.00
CA ASP A 125 2.91 -20.17 14.72
C ASP A 125 3.19 -20.17 16.24
N SER A 126 2.90 -19.06 16.90
CA SER A 126 2.77 -19.01 18.36
C SER A 126 1.35 -18.69 18.82
N LEU A 127 0.37 -18.78 17.92
CA LEU A 127 -1.05 -18.59 18.26
C LEU A 127 -1.82 -19.91 18.35
N GLN A 128 -1.19 -20.96 18.89
CA GLN A 128 -2.00 -22.00 19.55
C GLN A 128 -2.50 -21.44 20.88
N GLY A 129 -3.68 -20.81 20.82
CA GLY A 129 -4.48 -20.55 22.00
C GLY A 129 -4.63 -21.85 22.80
N LYS A 130 -4.33 -21.78 24.10
CA LYS A 130 -4.84 -22.76 25.05
C LYS A 130 -6.36 -22.65 25.07
N VAL A 131 -7.03 -23.43 24.23
CA VAL A 131 -8.42 -23.84 24.47
C VAL A 131 -8.35 -25.27 24.96
N GLY A 132 -8.75 -25.49 26.21
CA GLY A 132 -9.03 -26.82 26.75
C GLY A 132 -8.17 -27.24 27.94
N ARG A 133 -8.64 -26.87 29.14
CA ARG A 133 -8.85 -27.85 30.21
C ARG A 133 -10.04 -27.43 31.05
#